data_AF-A0A8E4DRN4-F1
#
_entry.id   AF-A0A8E4DRN4-F1
#
_cell.length_a   1.000
_cell.length_b   1.000
_cell.length_c   1.000
_cell.angle_alpha   90.00
_cell.angle_beta   90.00
_cell.angle_gamma   90.00
#
_symmetry.space_group_name_H-M   'P 1'
#
loop_
_entity.id
_entity.type
_entity.pdbx_description
1 polymer ?
#
loop_
_entity_poly.entity_id
_entity_poly.type
_entity_poly.pdbx_seq_one_letter_code
_entity_poly.pdbx_strand_id
1 'polypeptide(L)'
;MTKRVGTTIELRRRMLEAMRRETGINEKTAVPFVDVIMACFAGERLYFPAEHRRYPVEKIAAAIHDGASVKEVVCRFQLSRTKLYELFPGGLPRPAKSQGIKSR
;
A
#
# COMPACT_ATOMS: atom_id res chain seq x y z
N MET A 1 -21.21 -7.59 -21.26
CA MET A 1 -21.86 -7.32 -19.95
C MET A 1 -21.39 -8.25 -18.82
N THR A 2 -20.60 -9.30 -19.10
CA THR A 2 -20.13 -10.33 -18.15
C THR A 2 -19.10 -9.86 -17.12
N LYS A 3 -18.25 -8.86 -17.45
CA LYS A 3 -17.17 -8.39 -16.57
C LYS A 3 -17.68 -7.64 -15.32
N ARG A 4 -18.84 -6.96 -15.41
CA ARG A 4 -19.41 -6.14 -14.32
C ARG A 4 -20.09 -6.96 -13.22
N VAL A 5 -20.69 -8.09 -13.58
CA VAL A 5 -21.33 -8.99 -12.62
C VAL A 5 -20.26 -9.67 -11.75
N GLY A 6 -19.15 -10.11 -12.37
CA GLY A 6 -18.01 -10.69 -11.65
C GLY A 6 -17.35 -9.72 -10.65
N THR A 7 -17.22 -8.43 -11.00
CA THR A 7 -16.66 -7.42 -10.08
C THR A 7 -17.57 -7.14 -8.88
N THR A 8 -18.90 -7.22 -9.06
CA THR A 8 -19.89 -6.97 -8.00
C THR A 8 -19.91 -8.10 -6.97
N ILE A 9 -19.87 -9.35 -7.46
CA ILE A 9 -19.80 -10.54 -6.60
C ILE A 9 -18.49 -10.58 -5.82
N GLU A 10 -17.37 -10.28 -6.48
CA GLU A 10 -16.05 -10.26 -5.82
C GLU A 10 -15.93 -9.13 -4.79
N LEU A 11 -16.50 -7.96 -5.06
CA LEU A 11 -16.56 -6.87 -4.08
C LEU A 11 -17.37 -7.28 -2.85
N ARG A 12 -18.57 -7.85 -3.05
CA ARG A 12 -19.41 -8.36 -1.97
C ARG A 12 -18.66 -9.36 -1.10
N ARG A 13 -17.94 -10.32 -1.72
CA ARG A 13 -17.12 -11.32 -1.02
C ARG A 13 -16.04 -10.67 -0.16
N ARG A 14 -15.30 -9.70 -0.71
CA ARG A 14 -14.23 -8.99 0.01
C ARG A 14 -14.75 -8.18 1.19
N MET A 15 -15.91 -7.55 1.05
CA MET A 15 -16.52 -6.78 2.14
C MET A 15 -16.95 -7.68 3.31
N LEU A 16 -17.56 -8.84 3.01
CA LEU A 16 -17.90 -9.83 4.04
C LEU A 16 -16.65 -10.36 4.75
N GLU A 17 -15.59 -10.65 3.99
CA GLU A 17 -14.32 -11.12 4.54
C GLU A 17 -13.64 -10.07 5.44
N ALA A 18 -13.67 -8.79 5.02
CA ALA A 18 -13.14 -7.69 5.81
C ALA A 18 -13.94 -7.48 7.10
N MET A 19 -15.28 -7.49 7.05
CA MET A 19 -16.10 -7.38 8.26
C MET A 19 -15.80 -8.52 9.24
N ARG A 20 -15.70 -9.76 8.76
CA ARG A 20 -15.33 -10.88 9.62
C ARG A 20 -13.95 -10.70 10.27
N ARG A 21 -12.95 -10.24 9.51
CA ARG A 21 -11.58 -10.09 9.98
C ARG A 21 -11.41 -8.93 10.98
N GLU A 22 -12.01 -7.78 10.68
CA GLU A 22 -11.77 -6.54 11.43
C GLU A 22 -12.73 -6.36 12.61
N THR A 23 -13.97 -6.86 12.51
CA THR A 23 -15.00 -6.66 13.56
C THR A 23 -15.45 -7.94 14.25
N GLY A 24 -15.05 -9.12 13.76
CA GLY A 24 -15.43 -10.41 14.33
C GLY A 24 -16.90 -10.80 14.11
N ILE A 25 -17.64 -10.02 13.31
CA ILE A 25 -19.05 -10.25 13.04
C ILE A 25 -19.20 -11.46 12.10
N ASN A 26 -20.17 -12.34 12.41
CA ASN A 26 -20.47 -13.49 11.57
C ASN A 26 -21.16 -13.07 10.26
N GLU A 27 -21.11 -13.94 9.24
CA GLU A 27 -21.61 -13.62 7.91
C GLU A 27 -23.11 -13.28 7.89
N LYS A 28 -23.94 -14.00 8.66
CA LYS A 28 -25.39 -13.73 8.73
C LYS A 28 -25.69 -12.32 9.22
N THR A 29 -24.89 -11.81 10.15
CA THR A 29 -25.02 -10.46 10.68
C THR A 29 -24.37 -9.43 9.75
N ALA A 30 -23.32 -9.78 9.00
CA ALA A 30 -22.62 -8.88 8.07
C ALA A 30 -23.40 -8.64 6.76
N VAL A 31 -24.13 -9.64 6.27
CA VAL A 31 -24.91 -9.58 5.02
C VAL A 31 -25.82 -8.36 4.90
N PRO A 32 -26.70 -8.01 5.87
CA PRO A 32 -27.56 -6.84 5.73
C PRO A 32 -26.80 -5.53 5.60
N PHE A 33 -25.64 -5.39 6.27
CA PHE A 33 -24.81 -4.20 6.13
C PHE A 33 -24.16 -4.13 4.75
N VAL A 34 -23.59 -5.24 4.28
CA VAL A 34 -23.00 -5.30 2.94
C VAL A 34 -24.05 -5.04 1.87
N ASP A 35 -25.28 -5.55 2.04
CA ASP A 35 -26.37 -5.31 1.08
C ASP A 35 -26.81 -3.84 1.05
N VAL A 36 -26.92 -3.18 2.21
CA VAL A 36 -27.18 -1.73 2.26
C VAL A 36 -26.04 -0.95 1.59
N ILE A 37 -24.79 -1.29 1.90
CA ILE A 37 -23.63 -0.63 1.32
C ILE A 37 -23.61 -0.82 -0.20
N MET A 38 -23.83 -2.03 -0.70
CA MET A 38 -23.91 -2.33 -2.13
C MET A 38 -25.10 -1.62 -2.81
N ALA A 39 -26.23 -1.45 -2.11
CA ALA A 39 -27.41 -0.73 -2.59
C ALA A 39 -27.19 0.79 -2.65
N CYS A 40 -26.46 1.37 -1.69
CA CYS A 40 -26.02 2.78 -1.76
C CYS A 40 -25.13 3.04 -2.98
N PHE A 41 -24.52 1.99 -3.55
CA PHE A 41 -23.60 2.07 -4.68
C PHE A 41 -24.25 1.72 -6.02
N ALA A 42 -25.59 1.71 -6.10
CA ALA A 42 -26.43 1.32 -7.24
C ALA A 42 -26.20 2.13 -8.54
N GLY A 43 -25.01 2.02 -9.13
CA GLY A 43 -24.62 2.62 -10.40
C GLY A 43 -23.44 3.59 -10.32
N GLU A 44 -23.03 4.01 -9.13
CA GLU A 44 -21.98 5.03 -8.96
C GLU A 44 -20.60 4.41 -8.65
N ARG A 45 -19.55 4.98 -9.26
CA ARG A 45 -18.17 4.54 -9.06
C ARG A 45 -17.54 5.37 -7.95
N LEU A 46 -17.54 4.85 -6.73
CA LEU A 46 -16.87 5.49 -5.60
C LEU A 46 -15.36 5.57 -5.84
N TYR A 47 -14.82 6.73 -5.54
CA TYR A 47 -13.40 6.89 -5.30
C TYR A 47 -13.11 6.50 -3.84
N PHE A 48 -12.44 5.37 -3.64
CA PHE A 48 -11.84 5.03 -2.36
C PHE A 48 -10.43 5.64 -2.33
N PRO A 49 -10.20 6.70 -1.54
CA PRO A 49 -8.85 7.22 -1.40
C PRO A 49 -7.96 6.13 -0.83
N ALA A 50 -6.84 5.87 -1.49
CA ALA A 50 -5.86 4.91 -0.99
C ALA A 50 -5.41 5.34 0.40
N GLU A 51 -5.35 4.40 1.34
CA GLU A 51 -4.79 4.66 2.67
C GLU A 51 -3.41 5.28 2.53
N HIS A 52 -3.11 6.27 3.39
CA HIS A 52 -1.81 6.91 3.41
C HIS A 52 -0.75 5.87 3.76
N ARG A 53 -0.03 5.39 2.74
CA ARG A 53 1.01 4.40 2.91
C ARG A 53 2.12 4.97 3.79
N ARG A 54 2.30 4.38 4.97
CA ARG A 54 3.43 4.71 5.85
C ARG A 54 4.69 4.01 5.32
N TYR A 55 5.70 4.79 4.95
CA TYR A 55 6.98 4.27 4.50
C TYR A 55 7.94 4.14 5.69
N PRO A 56 8.64 3.00 5.87
CA PRO A 56 9.60 2.83 6.95
C PRO A 56 10.92 3.54 6.58
N VAL A 57 10.94 4.88 6.69
CA VAL A 57 12.05 5.75 6.24
C VAL A 57 13.41 5.30 6.83
N GLU A 58 13.45 4.94 8.11
CA GLU A 58 14.67 4.47 8.78
C GLU A 58 15.22 3.19 8.15
N LYS A 59 14.36 2.22 7.82
CA LYS A 59 14.77 0.95 7.18
C LYS A 59 15.24 1.18 5.74
N ILE A 60 14.61 2.12 5.05
CA ILE A 60 15.02 2.52 3.70
C ILE A 60 16.39 3.18 3.75
N ALA A 61 16.62 4.09 4.72
CA ALA A 61 17.89 4.77 4.89
C ALA A 61 19.02 3.78 5.23
N ALA A 62 18.76 2.84 6.15
CA ALA A 62 19.70 1.78 6.49
C ALA A 62 20.06 0.93 5.26
N ALA A 63 19.09 0.53 4.45
CA ALA A 63 19.36 -0.24 3.24
C ALA A 63 20.27 0.50 2.24
N ILE A 64 20.05 1.81 2.06
CA ILE A 64 20.91 2.63 1.19
C ILE A 64 22.31 2.76 1.79
N HIS A 65 22.40 2.98 3.11
CA HIS A 65 23.65 3.04 3.83
C HIS A 65 24.46 1.74 3.72
N ASP A 66 23.79 0.58 3.77
CA ASP A 66 24.39 -0.75 3.61
C ASP A 66 24.86 -1.02 2.16
N GLY A 67 24.56 -0.12 1.23
CA GLY A 67 25.00 -0.19 -0.15
C GLY A 67 23.96 -0.73 -1.13
N ALA A 68 22.69 -0.87 -0.72
CA ALA A 68 21.63 -1.22 -1.66
C ALA A 68 21.48 -0.13 -2.72
N SER A 69 21.43 -0.55 -3.98
CA SER A 69 21.19 0.34 -5.11
C SER A 69 19.77 0.91 -5.05
N VAL A 70 19.58 2.07 -5.68
CA VAL A 70 18.24 2.70 -5.82
C VAL A 70 17.22 1.72 -6.41
N LYS A 71 17.63 0.89 -7.39
CA LYS A 71 16.77 -0.10 -8.03
C LYS A 71 16.30 -1.16 -7.04
N GLU A 72 17.20 -1.68 -6.21
CA GLU A 72 16.88 -2.68 -5.18
C GLU A 72 15.96 -2.08 -4.12
N VAL A 73 16.21 -0.85 -3.68
CA VAL A 73 15.40 -0.16 -2.67
C VAL A 73 13.97 0.09 -3.18
N VAL A 74 13.83 0.64 -4.40
CA VAL A 74 12.53 0.87 -5.05
C VAL A 74 11.73 -0.44 -5.17
N CYS A 75 12.38 -1.53 -5.57
CA CYS A 75 11.75 -2.84 -5.68
C CYS A 75 11.35 -3.41 -4.31
N ARG A 76 12.30 -3.45 -3.37
CA ARG A 76 12.13 -4.05 -2.03
C ARG A 76 11.04 -3.35 -1.21
N PHE A 77 10.96 -2.02 -1.30
CA PHE A 77 9.98 -1.22 -0.57
C PHE A 77 8.77 -0.83 -1.43
N GLN A 78 8.69 -1.35 -2.67
CA GLN A 78 7.60 -1.16 -3.63
C GLN A 78 7.17 0.31 -3.75
N LEU A 79 8.15 1.20 -3.92
CA LEU A 79 7.95 2.64 -4.02
C LEU A 79 8.43 3.12 -5.39
N SER A 80 7.93 4.25 -5.88
CA SER A 80 8.45 4.85 -7.12
C SER A 80 9.77 5.55 -6.85
N ARG A 81 10.59 5.73 -7.89
CA ARG A 81 11.85 6.48 -7.77
C ARG A 81 11.60 7.91 -7.30
N THR A 82 10.57 8.58 -7.81
CA THR A 82 10.15 9.91 -7.35
C THR A 82 9.81 9.90 -5.87
N LYS A 83 9.03 8.91 -5.41
CA LYS A 83 8.67 8.79 -4.00
C LYS A 83 9.88 8.59 -3.12
N LEU A 84 10.90 7.86 -3.58
CA LEU A 84 12.16 7.71 -2.84
C LEU A 84 12.80 9.07 -2.56
N TYR A 85 12.94 9.93 -3.58
CA TYR A 85 13.56 11.25 -3.40
C TYR A 85 12.68 12.21 -2.59
N GLU A 86 11.35 12.10 -2.66
CA GLU A 86 10.45 12.86 -1.77
C GLU A 86 10.66 12.51 -0.29
N LEU A 87 10.94 11.23 0.02
CA LEU A 87 11.21 10.79 1.39
C LEU A 87 12.54 11.30 1.93
N PHE A 88 13.47 11.73 1.06
CA PHE A 88 14.80 12.21 1.41
C PHE A 88 15.10 13.55 0.72
N PRO A 89 14.49 14.67 1.17
CA PRO A 89 14.63 15.98 0.52
C PRO A 89 16.08 16.52 0.56
N GLY A 90 16.92 16.04 1.49
CA GLY A 90 18.35 16.35 1.56
C GLY A 90 19.25 15.47 0.66
N GLY A 91 18.66 14.60 -0.16
CA GLY A 91 19.37 13.59 -0.94
C GLY A 91 19.47 12.25 -0.24
N LEU A 92 19.81 11.21 -1.01
CA LEU A 92 19.90 9.85 -0.49
C LEU A 92 21.11 9.70 0.45
N PRO A 93 21.00 8.86 1.51
CA PRO A 93 22.14 8.50 2.34
C PRO A 93 23.31 7.99 1.50
N ARG A 94 24.54 8.29 1.94
CA ARG A 94 25.73 7.77 1.27
C ARG A 94 25.98 6.33 1.72
N PRO A 95 26.30 5.41 0.79
CA PRO A 95 26.62 4.04 1.17
C PRO A 95 27.94 4.02 1.97
N ALA A 96 28.03 3.16 2.99
CA ALA A 96 29.20 3.04 3.86
C ALA A 96 30.50 2.80 3.09
N LYS A 97 30.42 2.02 1.99
CA LYS A 97 31.57 1.77 1.09
C LYS A 97 32.14 3.03 0.43
N SER A 98 31.33 4.09 0.30
CA SER A 98 31.77 5.38 -0.28
C SER A 98 32.40 6.34 0.73
N GLN A 99 32.30 6.06 2.03
CA GLN A 99 32.83 6.93 3.09
C GLN A 99 34.29 6.58 3.48
N GLY A 100 34.83 5.46 2.98
CA GLY A 100 36.22 5.05 3.23
C GLY A 100 37.30 5.77 2.42
N ILE A 101 36.93 6.73 1.54
CA ILE A 101 37.88 7.47 0.70
C ILE A 101 37.87 8.94 1.10
N LYS A 102 38.16 9.25 2.37
CA LYS A 102 38.49 10.61 2.86
C LYS A 102 38.99 10.55 4.31
N SER A 103 40.17 9.96 4.51
CA SER A 103 41.02 10.30 5.64
C SER A 103 42.45 10.44 5.12
N ARG A 104 43.00 11.63 5.34
CA ARG A 104 44.39 12.03 5.10
C ARG A 104 45.37 11.12 5.83
#